data_AF-A0A8T5R3P5-F1
#
_entry.id   AF-A0A8T5R3P5-F1
#
_cell.length_a   1.000
_cell.length_b   1.000
_cell.length_c   1.000
_cell.angle_alpha   90.00
_cell.angle_beta   90.00
_cell.angle_gamma   90.00
#
_symmetry.space_group_name_H-M   'P 1'
#
loop_
_entity.id
_entity.type
_entity.pdbx_description
1 polymer ?
#
loop_
_entity_poly.entity_id
_entity_poly.type
_entity_poly.pdbx_seq_one_letter_code
_entity_poly.pdbx_strand_id
1 'polypeptide(L)'
;MSDPSERARAESSDHPFERAVVRPGRGLEADLEGRIDGIVDRVLADHEAFVATLERDVRIPVSGIPEGPASVLRGQQAALDALRSDVDVSRHRAELEAERRMRARLVEDLRPSSGPVFREDPIVTREGVLRVDADFAQAAGLGPVVESRLYAHGVRTASAYLDLDADELVRVTGLGRDVVVAARDDLRLERIAGLPARAADLLRVAGVHSVSRLAASDPAVLSERIVEMRNRHRLARLPDAIASEAAVARLVEDAKALVGRHA
;
A
#
# COMPACT_ATOMS: atom_id res chain seq x y z
N MET A 1 -60.53 -15.35 -25.28
CA MET A 1 -60.32 -14.28 -24.29
C MET A 1 -59.03 -14.62 -23.56
N SER A 2 -57.94 -13.96 -23.96
CA SER A 2 -56.60 -14.29 -23.46
C SER A 2 -56.23 -13.39 -22.29
N ASP A 3 -55.59 -14.00 -21.30
CA ASP A 3 -55.24 -13.46 -19.99
C ASP A 3 -54.34 -12.20 -20.08
N PRO A 4 -54.66 -11.08 -19.41
CA PRO A 4 -53.85 -9.86 -19.43
C PRO A 4 -52.47 -10.01 -18.76
N SER A 5 -52.21 -11.13 -18.08
CA SER A 5 -51.04 -11.34 -17.22
C SER A 5 -49.77 -11.76 -17.97
N GLU A 6 -49.87 -12.15 -19.25
CA GLU A 6 -48.73 -12.66 -20.04
C GLU A 6 -48.01 -11.60 -20.90
N ARG A 7 -48.51 -10.36 -20.97
CA ARG A 7 -47.89 -9.31 -21.82
C ARG A 7 -46.77 -8.50 -21.16
N ALA A 8 -46.45 -8.73 -19.89
CA ALA A 8 -45.46 -7.92 -19.16
C ALA A 8 -44.05 -8.54 -19.06
N ARG A 9 -43.73 -9.60 -19.84
CA ARG A 9 -42.41 -10.29 -19.76
C ARG A 9 -41.57 -10.28 -21.04
N ALA A 10 -41.91 -9.48 -22.04
CA ALA A 10 -41.20 -9.45 -23.33
C ALA A 10 -40.49 -8.12 -23.66
N GLU A 11 -40.21 -7.27 -22.66
CA GLU A 11 -39.43 -6.04 -22.85
C GLU A 11 -38.26 -6.01 -21.84
N SER A 12 -37.26 -6.85 -22.08
CA SER A 12 -35.98 -6.83 -21.36
C SER A 12 -34.87 -7.26 -22.30
N SER A 13 -34.39 -6.36 -23.15
CA SER A 13 -33.08 -6.45 -23.80
C SER A 13 -32.81 -5.18 -24.62
N ASP A 14 -32.52 -4.07 -23.96
CA ASP A 14 -31.72 -3.00 -24.56
C ASP A 14 -31.11 -2.13 -23.45
N HIS A 15 -29.91 -2.49 -23.01
CA HIS A 15 -29.11 -1.68 -22.10
C HIS A 15 -27.93 -1.05 -22.87
N PRO A 16 -27.97 0.26 -23.16
CA PRO A 16 -26.84 0.98 -23.76
C PRO A 16 -25.92 1.48 -22.65
N PHE A 17 -25.20 0.57 -21.98
CA PHE A 17 -24.15 0.93 -21.03
C PHE A 17 -22.88 0.10 -21.23
N GLU A 18 -22.36 0.08 -22.46
CA GLU A 18 -20.92 -0.10 -22.66
C GLU A 18 -20.22 1.19 -22.23
N ARG A 19 -19.95 1.31 -20.92
CA ARG A 19 -19.02 2.32 -20.41
C ARG A 19 -17.62 1.94 -20.86
N ALA A 20 -17.02 2.79 -21.68
CA ALA A 20 -15.62 2.70 -22.07
C ALA A 20 -14.74 2.51 -20.82
N VAL A 21 -14.11 1.33 -20.74
CA VAL A 21 -13.06 1.06 -19.75
C VAL A 21 -11.88 1.96 -20.10
N VAL A 22 -11.72 3.04 -19.34
CA VAL A 22 -10.53 3.88 -19.39
C VAL A 22 -9.37 3.03 -18.88
N ARG A 23 -8.62 2.42 -19.81
CA ARG A 23 -7.33 1.80 -19.50
C ARG A 23 -6.46 2.87 -18.83
N PRO A 24 -5.75 2.56 -17.73
CA PRO A 24 -4.72 3.46 -17.23
C PRO A 24 -3.80 3.78 -18.41
N GLY A 25 -3.70 5.06 -18.75
CA GLY A 25 -2.92 5.48 -19.91
C GLY A 25 -1.48 5.03 -19.72
N ARG A 26 -0.86 4.49 -20.78
CA ARG A 26 0.56 4.12 -20.85
C ARG A 26 1.52 5.19 -20.29
N GLY A 27 1.06 6.44 -20.13
CA GLY A 27 1.82 7.52 -19.53
C GLY A 27 2.19 7.33 -18.06
N LEU A 28 1.42 6.60 -17.25
CA LEU A 28 1.74 6.45 -15.82
C LEU A 28 2.89 5.47 -15.58
N GLU A 29 2.96 4.39 -16.37
CA GLU A 29 4.08 3.43 -16.33
C GLU A 29 5.37 4.09 -16.84
N ALA A 30 5.30 4.82 -17.96
CA ALA A 30 6.44 5.56 -18.50
C ALA A 30 6.97 6.65 -17.54
N ASP A 31 6.07 7.31 -16.80
CA ASP A 31 6.46 8.31 -15.79
C ASP A 31 7.17 7.66 -14.58
N LEU A 32 6.71 6.49 -14.14
CA LEU A 32 7.36 5.75 -13.06
C LEU A 32 8.73 5.19 -13.47
N GLU A 33 8.87 4.65 -14.68
CA GLU A 33 10.16 4.21 -15.22
C GLU A 33 11.16 5.37 -15.28
N GLY A 34 10.76 6.52 -15.84
CA GLY A 34 11.63 7.70 -15.90
C GLY A 34 12.05 8.22 -14.51
N ARG A 35 11.19 8.12 -13.50
CA ARG A 35 11.52 8.49 -12.12
C ARG A 35 12.50 7.54 -11.47
N ILE A 36 12.42 6.24 -11.77
CA ILE A 36 13.35 5.23 -11.26
C ILE A 36 14.73 5.43 -11.89
N ASP A 37 14.79 5.60 -13.21
CA ASP A 37 16.05 5.85 -13.93
C ASP A 37 16.75 7.11 -13.41
N GLY A 38 15.99 8.19 -13.20
CA GLY A 38 16.55 9.42 -12.63
C GLY A 38 17.07 9.31 -11.19
N ILE A 39 16.57 8.35 -10.39
CA ILE A 39 17.14 8.05 -9.06
C ILE A 39 18.44 7.24 -9.21
N VAL A 40 18.46 6.25 -10.10
CA VAL A 40 19.64 5.41 -10.35
C VAL A 40 20.81 6.25 -10.87
N ASP A 41 20.56 7.13 -11.84
CA ASP A 41 21.59 8.02 -12.40
C ASP A 41 22.18 8.95 -11.34
N ARG A 42 21.36 9.45 -10.42
CA ARG A 42 21.83 10.30 -9.31
C ARG A 42 22.74 9.54 -8.36
N VAL A 43 22.36 8.32 -7.98
CA VAL A 43 23.19 7.48 -7.09
C VAL A 43 24.52 7.14 -7.75
N LEU A 44 24.53 6.86 -9.06
CA LEU A 44 25.76 6.61 -9.81
C LEU A 44 26.64 7.86 -9.87
N ALA A 45 26.07 9.03 -10.16
CA ALA A 45 26.80 10.29 -10.17
C ALA A 45 27.41 10.65 -8.80
N ASP A 46 26.65 10.43 -7.71
CA ASP A 46 27.13 10.64 -6.34
C ASP A 46 28.29 9.68 -6.00
N HIS A 47 28.21 8.43 -6.47
CA HIS A 47 29.28 7.46 -6.29
C HIS A 47 30.55 7.82 -7.08
N GLU A 48 30.41 8.23 -8.35
CA GLU A 48 31.52 8.71 -9.17
C GLU A 48 32.18 9.96 -8.57
N ALA A 49 31.39 10.91 -8.05
CA ALA A 49 31.89 12.10 -7.37
C ALA A 49 32.64 11.76 -6.08
N PHE A 50 32.15 10.78 -5.32
CA PHE A 50 32.83 10.27 -4.14
C PHE A 50 34.18 9.62 -4.49
N VAL A 51 34.21 8.77 -5.51
CA VAL A 51 35.46 8.16 -6.02
C VAL A 51 36.44 9.23 -6.49
N ALA A 52 35.98 10.24 -7.24
CA ALA A 52 36.83 11.33 -7.70
C ALA A 52 37.40 12.17 -6.53
N THR A 53 36.63 12.34 -5.45
CA THR A 53 37.10 13.03 -4.23
C THR A 53 38.16 12.20 -3.52
N LEU A 54 37.96 10.88 -3.40
CA LEU A 54 38.99 9.99 -2.86
C LEU A 54 40.27 10.04 -3.71
N GLU A 55 40.17 10.01 -5.04
CA GLU A 55 41.34 10.12 -5.92
C GLU A 55 42.06 11.47 -5.79
N ARG A 56 41.32 12.55 -5.53
CA ARG A 56 41.89 13.89 -5.34
C ARG A 56 42.58 14.03 -3.99
N ASP A 57 41.96 13.54 -2.93
CA ASP A 57 42.40 13.75 -1.55
C ASP A 57 43.45 12.70 -1.10
N VAL A 58 43.57 11.58 -1.82
CA VAL A 58 44.69 10.61 -1.67
C VAL A 58 45.98 11.10 -2.35
N ARG A 59 46.01 12.31 -2.93
CA ARG A 59 47.29 13.02 -3.21
C ARG A 59 47.84 13.62 -1.92
N ILE A 60 48.46 12.78 -1.10
CA ILE A 60 49.28 13.23 0.03
C ILE A 60 50.40 14.14 -0.54
N PRO A 61 50.53 15.40 -0.07
CA PRO A 61 51.63 16.26 -0.51
C PRO A 61 52.95 15.68 -0.01
N VAL A 62 53.74 15.13 -0.93
CA VAL A 62 55.08 14.61 -0.65
C VAL A 62 56.07 15.78 -0.63
N SER A 63 55.98 16.63 0.40
CA SER A 63 57.02 17.63 0.67
C SER A 63 57.62 17.35 2.05
N GLY A 64 58.84 16.80 2.07
CA GLY A 64 59.66 16.72 3.27
C GLY A 64 60.16 15.34 3.69
N ILE A 65 60.46 14.41 2.77
CA ILE A 65 61.18 13.17 3.12
C ILE A 65 62.56 13.16 2.43
N PRO A 66 63.66 13.11 3.20
CA PRO A 66 64.99 12.98 2.64
C PRO A 66 65.22 11.56 2.09
N GLU A 67 65.70 11.51 0.85
CA GLU A 67 66.43 10.43 0.15
C GLU A 67 65.83 9.00 0.19
N GLY A 68 65.22 8.45 -0.86
CA GLY A 68 65.13 8.91 -2.25
C GLY A 68 63.79 8.57 -2.94
N PRO A 69 63.33 9.42 -3.88
CA PRO A 69 61.94 9.50 -4.32
C PRO A 69 61.44 8.28 -5.11
N ALA A 70 62.35 7.52 -5.73
CA ALA A 70 61.95 6.42 -6.63
C ALA A 70 61.55 5.13 -5.91
N SER A 71 62.05 4.84 -4.70
CA SER A 71 61.69 3.62 -3.96
C SER A 71 60.35 3.77 -3.26
N VAL A 72 60.07 4.94 -2.67
CA VAL A 72 58.79 5.25 -2.01
C VAL A 72 57.66 5.29 -3.03
N LEU A 73 57.85 5.97 -4.18
CA LEU A 73 56.86 5.98 -5.25
C LEU A 73 56.60 4.58 -5.83
N ARG A 74 57.63 3.73 -5.97
CA ARG A 74 57.45 2.33 -6.39
C ARG A 74 56.69 1.50 -5.35
N GLY A 75 56.94 1.72 -4.06
CA GLY A 75 56.20 1.07 -2.98
C GLY A 75 54.72 1.50 -2.93
N GLN A 76 54.45 2.79 -3.10
CA GLN A 76 53.09 3.32 -3.15
C GLN A 76 52.33 2.85 -4.40
N GLN A 77 52.99 2.84 -5.56
CA GLN A 77 52.41 2.33 -6.80
C GLN A 77 52.13 0.83 -6.69
N ALA A 78 53.05 0.04 -6.14
CA ALA A 78 52.83 -1.39 -5.90
C ALA A 78 51.71 -1.66 -4.90
N ALA A 79 51.55 -0.84 -3.85
CA ALA A 79 50.45 -0.95 -2.90
C ALA A 79 49.10 -0.57 -3.53
N LEU A 80 49.06 0.45 -4.40
CA LEU A 80 47.87 0.81 -5.17
C LEU A 80 47.51 -0.26 -6.19
N ASP A 81 48.50 -0.85 -6.87
CA ASP A 81 48.29 -1.94 -7.82
C ASP A 81 47.82 -3.22 -7.11
N ALA A 82 48.31 -3.49 -5.89
CA ALA A 82 47.83 -4.58 -5.04
C ALA A 82 46.39 -4.34 -4.54
N LEU A 83 46.05 -3.11 -4.12
CA LEU A 83 44.68 -2.75 -3.75
C LEU A 83 43.73 -2.83 -4.96
N ARG A 84 44.19 -2.43 -6.15
CA ARG A 84 43.44 -2.55 -7.40
C ARG A 84 43.33 -4.00 -7.88
N SER A 85 44.27 -4.88 -7.53
CA SER A 85 44.15 -6.32 -7.81
C SER A 85 43.27 -7.05 -6.80
N ASP A 86 43.24 -6.60 -5.55
CA ASP A 86 42.41 -7.19 -4.48
C ASP A 86 40.94 -6.76 -4.60
N VAL A 87 40.69 -5.54 -5.07
CA VAL A 87 39.35 -5.12 -5.49
C VAL A 87 39.14 -5.63 -6.91
N ASP A 88 38.67 -6.87 -7.01
CA ASP A 88 38.22 -7.45 -8.27
C ASP A 88 36.95 -6.72 -8.75
N VAL A 89 37.15 -5.55 -9.36
CA VAL A 89 36.09 -4.70 -9.93
C VAL A 89 35.28 -5.51 -10.94
N SER A 90 35.91 -6.47 -11.63
CA SER A 90 35.23 -7.38 -12.55
C SER A 90 34.28 -8.32 -11.81
N ARG A 91 34.66 -8.88 -10.67
CA ARG A 91 33.78 -9.66 -9.80
C ARG A 91 32.63 -8.82 -9.25
N HIS A 92 32.90 -7.63 -8.73
CA HIS A 92 31.83 -6.78 -8.18
C HIS A 92 30.82 -6.36 -9.27
N ARG A 93 31.30 -6.06 -10.48
CA ARG A 93 30.45 -5.80 -11.65
C ARG A 93 29.63 -7.02 -12.05
N ALA A 94 30.22 -8.21 -12.03
CA ALA A 94 29.52 -9.46 -12.30
C ALA A 94 28.43 -9.76 -11.25
N GLU A 95 28.70 -9.48 -9.97
CA GLU A 95 27.72 -9.61 -8.87
C GLU A 95 26.54 -8.63 -9.06
N LEU A 96 26.81 -7.36 -9.37
CA LEU A 96 25.79 -6.36 -9.70
C LEU A 96 24.94 -6.76 -10.92
N GLU A 97 25.55 -7.29 -11.98
CA GLU A 97 24.82 -7.78 -13.15
C GLU A 97 23.99 -9.04 -12.86
N ALA A 98 24.45 -9.91 -11.95
CA ALA A 98 23.69 -11.07 -11.50
C ALA A 98 22.47 -10.64 -10.67
N GLU A 99 22.64 -9.66 -9.79
CA GLU A 99 21.54 -9.09 -8.98
C GLU A 99 20.48 -8.42 -9.87
N ARG A 100 20.92 -7.61 -10.86
CA ARG A 100 20.00 -7.00 -11.85
C ARG A 100 19.20 -8.06 -12.61
N ARG A 101 19.84 -9.16 -13.03
CA ARG A 101 19.16 -10.28 -13.70
C ARG A 101 18.15 -10.98 -12.79
N MET A 102 18.50 -11.21 -11.52
CA MET A 102 17.59 -11.81 -10.55
C MET A 102 16.36 -10.93 -10.32
N ARG A 103 16.57 -9.62 -10.14
CA ARG A 103 15.49 -8.65 -9.92
C ARG A 103 14.57 -8.54 -11.13
N ALA A 104 15.13 -8.53 -12.34
CA ALA A 104 14.33 -8.51 -13.57
C ALA A 104 13.42 -9.75 -13.70
N ARG A 105 13.93 -10.94 -13.33
CA ARG A 105 13.10 -12.17 -13.28
C ARG A 105 11.99 -12.05 -12.25
N LEU A 106 12.30 -11.55 -11.05
CA LEU A 106 11.31 -11.39 -9.99
C LEU A 106 10.19 -10.42 -10.40
N VAL A 107 10.53 -9.34 -11.11
CA VAL A 107 9.53 -8.39 -11.65
C VAL A 107 8.66 -9.05 -12.72
N GLU A 108 9.24 -9.89 -13.58
CA GLU A 108 8.48 -10.62 -14.60
C GLU A 108 7.58 -11.71 -13.98
N ASP A 109 8.05 -12.41 -12.94
CA ASP A 109 7.27 -13.40 -12.20
C ASP A 109 6.13 -12.76 -11.38
N LEU A 110 6.35 -11.54 -10.89
CA LEU A 110 5.35 -10.74 -10.18
C LEU A 110 4.45 -9.92 -11.13
N ARG A 111 4.74 -9.92 -12.43
CA ARG A 111 3.91 -9.23 -13.42
C ARG A 111 2.57 -9.95 -13.43
N PRO A 112 1.47 -9.31 -12.99
CA PRO A 112 0.17 -9.97 -12.99
C PRO A 112 -0.13 -10.40 -14.42
N SER A 113 -0.41 -11.69 -14.62
CA SER A 113 -0.81 -12.22 -15.92
C SER A 113 -1.88 -11.30 -16.50
N SER A 114 -1.60 -10.73 -17.68
CA SER A 114 -2.37 -9.67 -18.34
C SER A 114 -3.76 -10.11 -18.81
N GLY A 115 -4.51 -10.81 -17.96
CA GLY A 115 -5.94 -10.97 -18.07
C GLY A 115 -6.63 -9.68 -17.58
N PRO A 116 -7.83 -9.38 -18.09
CA PRO A 116 -8.64 -8.30 -17.54
C PRO A 116 -8.92 -8.62 -16.06
N VAL A 117 -8.32 -7.85 -15.15
CA VAL A 117 -8.81 -7.78 -13.78
C VAL A 117 -10.14 -7.05 -13.86
N PHE A 118 -11.23 -7.82 -13.98
CA PHE A 118 -12.57 -7.28 -13.79
C PHE A 118 -12.62 -6.71 -12.38
N ARG A 119 -12.50 -5.38 -12.27
CA ARG A 119 -13.02 -4.64 -11.12
C ARG A 119 -14.53 -4.68 -11.25
N GLU A 120 -15.13 -5.76 -10.79
CA GLU A 120 -16.55 -5.70 -10.46
C GLU A 120 -16.67 -4.67 -9.34
N ASP A 121 -17.37 -3.57 -9.62
CA ASP A 121 -17.87 -2.70 -8.57
C ASP A 121 -18.55 -3.61 -7.53
N PRO A 122 -18.24 -3.47 -6.22
CA PRO A 122 -18.74 -4.40 -5.22
C PRO A 122 -20.27 -4.41 -5.27
N ILE A 123 -20.84 -5.57 -5.61
CA ILE A 123 -22.27 -5.82 -5.57
C ILE A 123 -22.68 -5.71 -4.10
N VAL A 124 -23.26 -4.56 -3.73
CA VAL A 124 -23.93 -4.39 -2.44
C VAL A 124 -25.23 -5.19 -2.54
N THR A 125 -25.27 -6.37 -1.93
CA THR A 125 -26.52 -7.10 -1.77
C THR A 125 -27.42 -6.33 -0.79
N ARG A 126 -28.74 -6.41 -1.02
CA ARG A 126 -29.77 -5.75 -0.19
C ARG A 126 -29.77 -6.20 1.28
N GLU A 127 -28.98 -7.21 1.63
CA GLU A 127 -28.93 -7.82 2.96
C GLU A 127 -27.83 -7.26 3.87
N GLY A 128 -27.05 -6.25 3.45
CA GLY A 128 -26.08 -5.60 4.34
C GLY A 128 -24.91 -6.49 4.78
N VAL A 129 -24.81 -7.69 4.21
CA VAL A 129 -23.69 -8.60 4.37
C VAL A 129 -22.61 -8.15 3.39
N LEU A 130 -21.79 -7.20 3.81
CA LEU A 130 -20.43 -7.06 3.27
C LEU A 130 -19.83 -8.46 3.25
N ARG A 131 -19.36 -8.90 2.07
CA ARG A 131 -18.79 -10.23 1.78
C ARG A 131 -18.23 -10.84 3.06
N VAL A 132 -18.87 -11.91 3.54
CA VAL A 132 -18.64 -12.52 4.86
C VAL A 132 -17.16 -12.71 5.19
N ASP A 133 -16.28 -12.84 4.20
CA ASP A 133 -14.84 -12.78 4.40
C ASP A 133 -14.17 -12.24 3.13
N ALA A 134 -14.02 -10.92 3.01
CA ALA A 134 -13.10 -10.36 2.01
C ALA A 134 -11.67 -10.83 2.31
N ASP A 135 -10.92 -11.10 1.24
CA ASP A 135 -9.53 -11.54 1.33
C ASP A 135 -8.71 -10.51 2.11
N PHE A 136 -8.00 -10.97 3.15
CA PHE A 136 -7.33 -10.10 4.12
C PHE A 136 -6.37 -9.10 3.44
N ALA A 137 -5.75 -9.54 2.34
CA ALA A 137 -4.89 -8.75 1.46
C ALA A 137 -5.48 -7.40 1.04
N GLN A 138 -6.81 -7.35 0.85
CA GLN A 138 -7.48 -6.18 0.30
C GLN A 138 -7.92 -5.18 1.36
N ALA A 139 -8.16 -5.62 2.60
CA ALA A 139 -8.79 -4.81 3.63
C ALA A 139 -7.78 -4.06 4.52
N ALA A 140 -6.65 -4.68 4.87
CA ALA A 140 -5.79 -4.16 5.94
C ALA A 140 -4.58 -3.31 5.46
N GLY A 141 -4.22 -3.37 4.18
CA GLY A 141 -3.07 -2.61 3.64
C GLY A 141 -1.71 -2.94 4.28
N LEU A 142 -1.56 -4.11 4.92
CA LEU A 142 -0.37 -4.48 5.72
C LEU A 142 0.86 -4.91 4.89
N GLY A 143 0.73 -4.94 3.56
CA GLY A 143 1.79 -5.33 2.64
C GLY A 143 2.03 -6.84 2.53
N PRO A 144 2.69 -7.29 1.44
CA PRO A 144 2.76 -8.70 1.05
C PRO A 144 3.56 -9.58 2.02
N VAL A 145 4.52 -9.00 2.75
CA VAL A 145 5.33 -9.72 3.74
C VAL A 145 4.49 -10.13 4.94
N VAL A 146 3.66 -9.22 5.46
CA VAL A 146 2.78 -9.49 6.60
C VAL A 146 1.68 -10.46 6.20
N GLU A 147 1.12 -10.28 5.01
CA GLU A 147 0.12 -11.17 4.43
C GLU A 147 0.62 -12.62 4.33
N SER A 148 1.83 -12.81 3.79
CA SER A 148 2.43 -14.15 3.67
C SER A 148 2.60 -14.84 5.03
N ARG A 149 2.94 -14.09 6.08
CA ARG A 149 3.06 -14.62 7.45
C ARG A 149 1.72 -15.02 8.03
N LEU A 150 0.69 -14.21 7.82
CA LEU A 150 -0.67 -14.50 8.26
C LEU A 150 -1.23 -15.73 7.54
N TYR A 151 -1.03 -15.86 6.23
CA TYR A 151 -1.43 -17.05 5.48
C TYR A 151 -0.71 -18.32 5.93
N ALA A 152 0.59 -18.23 6.23
CA ALA A 152 1.34 -19.35 6.79
C ALA A 152 0.79 -19.79 8.17
N HIS A 153 0.10 -18.90 8.90
CA HIS A 153 -0.61 -19.18 10.14
C HIS A 153 -2.11 -19.47 9.95
N GLY A 154 -2.57 -19.65 8.70
CA GLY A 154 -3.98 -19.98 8.41
C GLY A 154 -4.94 -18.79 8.48
N VAL A 155 -4.46 -17.57 8.72
CA VAL A 155 -5.28 -16.36 8.80
C VAL A 155 -5.51 -15.80 7.40
N ARG A 156 -6.60 -16.22 6.75
CA ARG A 156 -6.92 -15.82 5.37
C ARG A 156 -7.97 -14.73 5.26
N THR A 157 -8.70 -14.46 6.33
CA THR A 157 -9.86 -13.57 6.31
C THR A 157 -9.75 -12.49 7.37
N ALA A 158 -10.44 -11.37 7.16
CA ALA A 158 -10.55 -10.33 8.16
C ALA A 158 -11.18 -10.84 9.47
N SER A 159 -12.15 -11.76 9.39
CA SER A 159 -12.73 -12.41 10.58
C SER A 159 -11.67 -13.22 11.34
N ALA A 160 -10.93 -14.09 10.65
CA ALA A 160 -9.86 -14.88 11.25
C ALA A 160 -8.78 -13.99 11.89
N TYR A 161 -8.46 -12.83 11.27
CA TYR A 161 -7.53 -11.87 11.85
C TYR A 161 -8.08 -11.23 13.13
N LEU A 162 -9.37 -10.87 13.13
CA LEU A 162 -10.02 -10.25 14.28
C LEU A 162 -10.28 -11.23 15.43
N ASP A 163 -10.31 -12.53 15.16
CA ASP A 163 -10.49 -13.60 16.15
C ASP A 163 -9.20 -13.90 16.93
N LEU A 164 -8.03 -13.58 16.39
CA LEU A 164 -6.76 -13.73 17.10
C LEU A 164 -6.56 -12.67 18.18
N ASP A 165 -5.77 -12.99 19.20
CA ASP A 165 -5.34 -12.02 20.20
C ASP A 165 -4.33 -11.02 19.63
N ALA A 166 -4.33 -9.79 20.14
CA ALA A 166 -3.42 -8.75 19.66
C ALA A 166 -1.94 -9.16 19.83
N ASP A 167 -1.61 -9.82 20.93
CA ASP A 167 -0.25 -10.28 21.20
C ASP A 167 0.15 -11.46 20.31
N GLU A 168 -0.82 -12.29 19.91
CA GLU A 168 -0.58 -13.34 18.90
C GLU A 168 -0.30 -12.71 17.53
N LEU A 169 -1.12 -11.75 17.11
CA LEU A 169 -0.90 -11.02 15.87
C LEU A 169 0.45 -10.31 15.84
N VAL A 170 0.90 -9.72 16.95
CA VAL A 170 2.26 -9.15 17.06
C VAL A 170 3.33 -10.21 16.81
N ARG A 171 3.20 -11.41 17.39
CA ARG A 171 4.16 -12.51 17.16
C ARG A 171 4.16 -13.00 15.71
N VAL A 172 2.98 -13.18 15.12
CA VAL A 172 2.83 -13.71 13.75
C VAL A 172 3.31 -12.70 12.71
N THR A 173 2.88 -11.44 12.85
CA THR A 173 3.16 -10.41 11.86
C THR A 173 4.54 -9.78 12.04
N GLY A 174 5.07 -9.75 13.26
CA GLY A 174 6.25 -8.99 13.64
C GLY A 174 6.03 -7.48 13.67
N LEU A 175 4.78 -7.02 13.63
CA LEU A 175 4.43 -5.60 13.72
C LEU A 175 4.39 -5.13 15.18
N GLY A 176 4.57 -3.83 15.38
CA GLY A 176 4.36 -3.21 16.68
C GLY A 176 2.90 -3.34 17.14
N ARG A 177 2.69 -3.46 18.45
CA ARG A 177 1.35 -3.62 19.04
C ARG A 177 0.38 -2.52 18.64
N ASP A 178 0.85 -1.27 18.62
CA ASP A 178 0.03 -0.12 18.23
C ASP A 178 -0.46 -0.22 16.77
N VAL A 179 0.38 -0.74 15.87
CA VAL A 179 0.04 -0.96 14.46
C VAL A 179 -1.01 -2.06 14.34
N VAL A 180 -0.85 -3.16 15.09
CA VAL A 180 -1.83 -4.25 15.12
C VAL A 180 -3.18 -3.75 15.64
N VAL A 181 -3.20 -2.97 16.72
CA VAL A 181 -4.44 -2.41 17.28
C VAL A 181 -5.11 -1.48 16.28
N ALA A 182 -4.35 -0.58 15.64
CA ALA A 182 -4.88 0.31 14.61
C ALA A 182 -5.47 -0.45 13.43
N ALA A 183 -4.76 -1.46 12.91
CA ALA A 183 -5.24 -2.30 11.81
C ALA A 183 -6.52 -3.07 12.17
N ARG A 184 -6.64 -3.56 13.41
CA ARG A 184 -7.88 -4.19 13.89
C ARG A 184 -9.03 -3.19 13.95
N ASP A 185 -8.78 -1.98 14.42
CA ASP A 185 -9.81 -0.95 14.51
C ASP A 185 -10.29 -0.48 13.14
N ASP A 186 -9.38 -0.37 12.15
CA ASP A 186 -9.71 -0.13 10.75
C ASP A 186 -10.60 -1.24 10.18
N LEU A 187 -10.20 -2.50 10.36
CA LEU A 187 -10.99 -3.66 9.91
C LEU A 187 -12.37 -3.72 10.58
N ARG A 188 -12.45 -3.36 11.86
CA ARG A 188 -13.74 -3.32 12.59
C ARG A 188 -14.64 -2.19 12.08
N LEU A 189 -14.09 -1.02 11.76
CA LEU A 189 -14.86 0.07 11.16
C LEU A 189 -15.45 -0.35 9.81
N GLU A 190 -14.68 -1.07 9.00
CA GLU A 190 -15.12 -1.58 7.71
C GLU A 190 -16.19 -2.67 7.82
N ARG A 191 -16.34 -3.32 8.98
CA ARG A 191 -17.40 -4.30 9.26
C ARG A 191 -18.72 -3.69 9.71
N ILE A 192 -18.80 -2.38 9.93
CA ILE A 192 -20.06 -1.72 10.27
C ILE A 192 -21.01 -1.87 9.08
N ALA A 193 -22.14 -2.55 9.30
CA ALA A 193 -23.07 -2.90 8.24
C ALA A 193 -23.55 -1.64 7.50
N GLY A 194 -23.53 -1.69 6.16
CA GLY A 194 -24.00 -0.59 5.33
C GLY A 194 -23.05 0.62 5.25
N LEU A 195 -21.85 0.56 5.83
CA LEU A 195 -20.81 1.56 5.62
C LEU A 195 -20.02 1.24 4.32
N PRO A 196 -20.19 1.98 3.22
CA PRO A 196 -19.35 1.78 2.04
C PRO A 196 -17.90 2.18 2.37
N ALA A 197 -16.90 1.56 1.73
CA ALA A 197 -15.47 1.83 1.98
C ALA A 197 -15.13 3.33 1.97
N ARG A 198 -15.71 4.10 1.04
CA ARG A 198 -15.49 5.56 0.96
C ARG A 198 -16.07 6.35 2.14
N ALA A 199 -17.05 5.81 2.86
CA ALA A 199 -17.57 6.40 4.08
C ALA A 199 -16.64 6.16 5.26
N ALA A 200 -15.96 5.01 5.32
CA ALA A 200 -14.88 4.80 6.28
C ALA A 200 -13.78 5.85 6.10
N ASP A 201 -13.41 6.17 4.85
CA ASP A 201 -12.45 7.24 4.57
C ASP A 201 -12.94 8.62 5.06
N LEU A 202 -14.22 8.95 4.88
CA LEU A 202 -14.79 10.19 5.43
C LEU A 202 -14.72 10.24 6.96
N LEU A 203 -15.03 9.13 7.62
CA LEU A 203 -14.94 9.02 9.07
C LEU A 203 -13.49 9.23 9.53
N ARG A 204 -12.51 8.63 8.84
CA ARG A 204 -11.08 8.83 9.11
C ARG A 204 -10.69 10.30 8.94
N VAL A 205 -11.10 10.95 7.85
CA VAL A 205 -10.83 12.39 7.65
C VAL A 205 -11.54 13.26 8.70
N ALA A 206 -12.72 12.85 9.16
CA ALA A 206 -13.43 13.48 10.28
C ALA A 206 -12.78 13.20 11.66
N GLY A 207 -11.68 12.43 11.70
CA GLY A 207 -10.92 12.10 12.91
C GLY A 207 -11.42 10.88 13.66
N VAL A 208 -12.33 10.10 13.08
CA VAL A 208 -12.84 8.85 13.64
C VAL A 208 -12.05 7.68 13.06
N HIS A 209 -11.08 7.19 13.84
CA HIS A 209 -10.15 6.12 13.42
C HIS A 209 -10.40 4.78 14.14
N SER A 210 -11.45 4.69 14.96
CA SER A 210 -11.79 3.43 15.62
C SER A 210 -13.29 3.32 15.89
N VAL A 211 -13.77 2.09 16.02
CA VAL A 211 -15.17 1.81 16.38
C VAL A 211 -15.50 2.36 17.76
N SER A 212 -14.57 2.28 18.73
CA SER A 212 -14.76 2.88 20.06
C SER A 212 -14.95 4.39 19.99
N ARG A 213 -14.17 5.07 19.14
CA ARG A 213 -14.31 6.52 18.93
C ARG A 213 -15.62 6.86 18.24
N LEU A 214 -16.04 6.06 17.26
CA LEU A 214 -17.35 6.23 16.62
C LEU A 214 -18.49 6.04 17.63
N ALA A 215 -18.44 4.98 18.44
CA ALA A 215 -19.45 4.67 19.45
C ALA A 215 -19.59 5.78 20.52
N ALA A 216 -18.49 6.47 20.83
CA ALA A 216 -18.45 7.58 21.78
C ALA A 216 -18.76 8.95 21.15
N SER A 217 -18.98 9.03 19.84
CA SER A 217 -19.22 10.29 19.14
C SER A 217 -20.65 10.79 19.30
N ASP A 218 -20.81 12.11 19.37
CA ASP A 218 -22.12 12.76 19.24
C ASP A 218 -22.53 12.77 17.75
N PRO A 219 -23.70 12.22 17.38
CA PRO A 219 -24.12 12.14 15.99
C PRO A 219 -24.26 13.49 15.28
N ALA A 220 -24.76 14.52 15.96
CA ALA A 220 -24.96 15.84 15.37
C ALA A 220 -23.60 16.49 15.07
N VAL A 221 -22.69 16.48 16.05
CA VAL A 221 -21.34 17.03 15.89
C VAL A 221 -20.55 16.27 14.80
N LEU A 222 -20.65 14.95 14.78
CA LEU A 222 -19.96 14.13 13.78
C LEU A 222 -20.53 14.37 12.38
N SER A 223 -21.85 14.51 12.25
CA SER A 223 -22.51 14.83 10.98
C SER A 223 -22.01 16.15 10.40
N GLU A 224 -21.99 17.21 11.21
CA GLU A 224 -21.45 18.52 10.82
C GLU A 224 -20.00 18.42 10.36
N ARG A 225 -19.17 17.69 11.11
CA ARG A 225 -17.76 17.50 10.79
C ARG A 225 -17.53 16.72 9.49
N ILE A 226 -18.34 15.69 9.22
CA ILE A 226 -18.30 14.95 7.96
C ILE A 226 -18.63 15.88 6.79
N VAL A 227 -19.67 16.72 6.91
CA VAL A 227 -20.03 17.71 5.88
C VAL A 227 -18.89 18.71 5.67
N GLU A 228 -18.31 19.24 6.75
CA GLU A 228 -17.18 20.16 6.71
C GLU A 228 -15.98 19.54 5.98
N MET A 229 -15.58 18.32 6.37
CA MET A 229 -14.44 17.61 5.76
C MET A 229 -14.71 17.27 4.29
N ARG A 230 -15.91 16.80 3.98
CA ARG A 230 -16.31 16.51 2.60
C ARG A 230 -16.18 17.74 1.72
N ASN A 231 -16.63 18.91 2.20
CA ASN A 231 -16.54 20.17 1.47
C ASN A 231 -15.08 20.63 1.34
N ARG A 232 -14.30 20.56 2.43
CA ARG A 232 -12.88 20.93 2.45
C ARG A 232 -12.05 20.09 1.48
N HIS A 233 -12.25 18.78 1.45
CA HIS A 233 -11.49 17.84 0.64
C HIS A 233 -12.11 17.58 -0.75
N ARG A 234 -13.19 18.30 -1.11
CA ARG A 234 -13.91 18.17 -2.38
C ARG A 234 -14.34 16.72 -2.69
N LEU A 235 -14.76 16.00 -1.66
CA LEU A 235 -15.23 14.61 -1.76
C LEU A 235 -16.67 14.53 -2.29
N ALA A 236 -17.01 15.33 -3.31
CA ALA A 236 -18.35 15.55 -3.86
C ALA A 236 -19.00 14.30 -4.49
N ARG A 237 -18.27 13.18 -4.57
CA ARG A 237 -18.75 11.91 -5.13
C ARG A 237 -19.33 10.97 -4.07
N LEU A 238 -19.46 11.41 -2.82
CA LEU A 238 -20.02 10.61 -1.74
C LEU A 238 -21.51 10.93 -1.57
N PRO A 239 -22.38 9.92 -1.40
CA PRO A 239 -23.81 10.14 -1.25
C PRO A 239 -24.09 11.03 -0.03
N ASP A 240 -24.90 12.08 -0.22
CA ASP A 240 -25.36 12.96 0.87
C ASP A 240 -26.02 12.18 2.01
N ALA A 241 -26.60 11.02 1.70
CA ALA A 241 -27.27 10.13 2.66
C ALA A 241 -26.39 9.77 3.86
N ILE A 242 -25.07 9.63 3.66
CA ILE A 242 -24.12 9.22 4.71
C ILE A 242 -23.78 10.37 5.66
N ALA A 243 -23.88 11.61 5.18
CA ALA A 243 -23.60 12.81 5.94
C ALA A 243 -24.84 13.39 6.65
N SER A 244 -25.97 12.65 6.65
CA SER A 244 -27.15 13.03 7.41
C SER A 244 -27.02 12.59 8.87
N GLU A 245 -27.51 13.41 9.79
CA GLU A 245 -27.48 13.13 11.23
C GLU A 245 -28.13 11.77 11.55
N ALA A 246 -29.25 11.45 10.90
CA ALA A 246 -29.95 10.18 11.10
C ALA A 246 -29.12 8.96 10.65
N ALA A 247 -28.32 9.09 9.58
CA ALA A 247 -27.42 8.02 9.15
C ALA A 247 -26.23 7.87 10.09
N VAL A 248 -25.64 8.99 10.52
CA VAL A 248 -24.54 8.99 11.49
C VAL A 248 -25.00 8.42 12.83
N ALA A 249 -26.21 8.75 13.30
CA ALA A 249 -26.79 8.19 14.52
C ALA A 249 -26.90 6.65 14.45
N ARG A 250 -27.32 6.10 13.32
CA ARG A 250 -27.35 4.63 13.11
C ARG A 250 -25.95 4.03 13.17
N LEU A 251 -24.97 4.64 12.52
CA LEU A 251 -23.57 4.18 12.56
C LEU A 251 -23.00 4.20 13.98
N VAL A 252 -23.34 5.21 14.78
CA VAL A 252 -22.94 5.31 16.19
C VAL A 252 -23.58 4.19 17.01
N GLU A 253 -24.87 3.89 16.81
CA GLU A 253 -25.54 2.77 17.50
C GLU A 253 -24.98 1.40 17.09
N ASP A 254 -24.73 1.19 15.80
CA ASP A 254 -24.09 -0.04 15.30
C ASP A 254 -22.67 -0.21 15.88
N ALA A 255 -21.92 0.88 16.00
CA ALA A 255 -20.61 0.89 16.64
C ALA A 255 -20.70 0.54 18.14
N LYS A 256 -21.69 1.08 18.87
CA LYS A 256 -21.93 0.71 20.29
C LYS A 256 -22.25 -0.77 20.43
N ALA A 257 -23.07 -1.33 19.54
CA ALA A 257 -23.40 -2.75 19.53
C ALA A 257 -22.19 -3.65 19.20
N LEU A 258 -21.20 -3.16 18.45
CA LEU A 258 -19.94 -3.86 18.22
C LEU A 258 -19.01 -3.79 19.43
N VAL A 259 -18.86 -2.61 20.03
CA VAL A 259 -18.01 -2.44 21.24
C VAL A 259 -18.54 -3.30 22.39
N GLY A 260 -19.85 -3.31 22.64
CA GLY A 260 -20.46 -4.10 23.71
C GLY A 260 -20.36 -5.61 23.55
N ARG A 261 -20.06 -6.13 22.35
CA ARG A 261 -19.83 -7.56 22.11
C ARG A 261 -18.41 -8.02 22.41
N HIS A 262 -17.47 -7.08 22.53
CA HIS A 262 -16.04 -7.36 22.71
C HIS A 262 -15.47 -6.78 24.02
N ALA A 263 -16.31 -6.16 24.86
CA ALA A 263 -15.98 -5.71 26.21
C ALA A 263 -16.27 -6.81 27.23
#